data_AF-A0A8D1VQA7-F1
#
_entry.id   AF-A0A8D1VQA7-F1
#
_cell.length_a   1.000
_cell.length_b   1.000
_cell.length_c   1.000
_cell.angle_alpha   90.00
_cell.angle_beta   90.00
_cell.angle_gamma   90.00
#
_symmetry.space_group_name_H-M   'P 1'
#
loop_
_entity.id
_entity.type
_entity.pdbx_description
1 polymer ?
#
loop_
_entity_poly.entity_id
_entity_poly.type
_entity_poly.pdbx_seq_one_letter_code
_entity_poly.pdbx_strand_id
1 'polypeptide(L)'
;MSQAYSSSQRVSSYRRTFGGAPSFPLGSPLSSPVFPRAGFGTKGSSSSVTSRVYQVSRTSGGAGGLGPLRASRLGATRVPSSSYGAGELLDFSLADAVNQEFLTTRTNEKVELQELNDRFANYIEKVRFLEQQNAALAAEVNRLKGREPTRVAEIYEEELRELRRQVEVLTNQRARVDVERDNLLDDLQRLKAKLQEEIQLKEEAENNLAAFRADVDAATLARIDLERRIESLNEEIAFLKKVHEEEIRELQAQLQEQQVQVEMDMSKPDLTAALRDIRAQYETIAAKNISEAEEWYKSKVSDLTQAANKNNDALRQAKQEMMEYRHQIQSYTCEIDALKGTNDSLMRQMRELEDRFASEASGYQDNIARLEEEIRHLKDEMARHLREYQDLLNVKMALDVEIATYRKLLEGEESRINLPIQTFSALNFRGE
;
A
#
# COMPACT_ATOMS: atom_id res chain seq x y z
N MET A 1 -34.95 4.50 75.59
CA MET A 1 -35.17 3.94 74.25
C MET A 1 -33.84 3.48 73.69
N SER A 2 -33.79 2.20 73.33
CA SER A 2 -32.99 1.56 72.27
C SER A 2 -31.46 1.53 72.37
N GLN A 3 -30.97 0.32 72.67
CA GLN A 3 -29.63 -0.16 72.34
C GLN A 3 -29.46 -0.35 70.82
N ALA A 4 -28.24 -0.21 70.32
CA ALA A 4 -27.77 -0.91 69.13
C ALA A 4 -26.28 -1.27 69.29
N TYR A 5 -26.02 -2.57 69.36
CA TYR A 5 -24.69 -3.17 69.28
C TYR A 5 -24.24 -3.26 67.82
N SER A 6 -22.99 -2.88 67.57
CA SER A 6 -22.24 -3.19 66.35
C SER A 6 -21.30 -4.34 66.66
N SER A 7 -21.28 -5.39 65.82
CA SER A 7 -20.24 -6.41 65.85
C SER A 7 -19.79 -6.80 64.45
N SER A 8 -18.48 -6.68 64.27
CA SER A 8 -17.66 -6.88 63.08
C SER A 8 -17.65 -8.30 62.51
N GLN A 9 -17.41 -8.34 61.18
CA GLN A 9 -16.49 -9.19 60.41
C GLN A 9 -15.94 -10.48 61.09
N ARG A 10 -16.02 -11.62 60.38
CA ARG A 10 -14.88 -12.25 59.67
C ARG A 10 -15.23 -13.58 58.97
N VAL A 11 -14.66 -13.69 57.78
CA VAL A 11 -14.28 -14.83 56.90
C VAL A 11 -14.25 -16.24 57.52
N SER A 12 -14.74 -17.26 56.81
CA SER A 12 -14.02 -18.55 56.67
C SER A 12 -14.48 -19.44 55.51
N SER A 13 -13.46 -20.12 54.98
CA SER A 13 -13.27 -21.06 53.89
C SER A 13 -14.28 -22.21 53.68
N TYR A 14 -14.50 -22.58 52.41
CA TYR A 14 -14.53 -24.00 52.03
C TYR A 14 -14.01 -24.24 50.61
N ARG A 15 -12.95 -25.04 50.50
CA ARG A 15 -12.41 -25.63 49.26
C ARG A 15 -12.62 -27.13 49.37
N ARG A 16 -13.34 -27.75 48.43
CA ARG A 16 -13.26 -29.20 48.16
C ARG A 16 -13.36 -29.47 46.66
N THR A 17 -12.37 -30.23 46.22
CA THR A 17 -12.17 -30.85 44.91
C THR A 17 -12.88 -32.20 44.85
N PHE A 18 -13.30 -32.62 43.65
CA PHE A 18 -13.40 -33.96 43.02
C PHE A 18 -14.39 -33.74 41.86
N GLY A 19 -14.12 -33.98 40.58
CA GLY A 19 -13.38 -35.05 39.92
C GLY A 19 -14.37 -35.73 38.94
N GLY A 20 -14.00 -35.91 37.68
CA GLY A 20 -14.78 -36.74 36.74
C GLY A 20 -14.95 -36.15 35.34
N ALA A 21 -14.15 -36.63 34.39
CA ALA A 21 -14.52 -36.64 32.97
C ALA A 21 -15.73 -37.58 32.75
N PRO A 22 -16.46 -37.46 31.64
CA PRO A 22 -16.04 -38.26 30.50
C PRO A 22 -16.18 -37.56 29.13
N SER A 23 -15.26 -37.94 28.27
CA SER A 23 -15.32 -37.88 26.82
C SER A 23 -16.47 -38.71 26.25
N PHE A 24 -17.25 -38.14 25.35
CA PHE A 24 -17.95 -38.85 24.27
C PHE A 24 -17.94 -38.03 22.97
N PRO A 25 -18.04 -38.69 21.80
CA PRO A 25 -17.59 -38.16 20.52
C PRO A 25 -18.75 -37.70 19.61
N LEU A 26 -18.35 -37.13 18.47
CA LEU A 26 -19.04 -37.17 17.17
C LEU A 26 -20.25 -36.24 17.01
N GLY A 27 -20.12 -35.32 16.04
CA GLY A 27 -21.24 -34.56 15.51
C GLY A 27 -20.78 -33.51 14.51
N SER A 28 -20.59 -33.91 13.25
CA SER A 28 -20.48 -32.99 12.11
C SER A 28 -21.71 -32.07 12.02
N PRO A 29 -21.54 -30.85 11.50
CA PRO A 29 -22.51 -30.32 10.54
C PRO A 29 -21.80 -30.08 9.20
N LEU A 30 -22.24 -30.75 8.13
CA LEU A 30 -23.15 -30.19 7.13
C LEU A 30 -22.73 -28.79 6.64
N SER A 31 -21.94 -28.81 5.56
CA SER A 31 -22.25 -28.21 4.25
C SER A 31 -23.08 -26.93 4.21
N SER A 32 -22.45 -25.83 3.78
CA SER A 32 -22.85 -24.89 2.70
C SER A 32 -22.09 -23.55 2.85
N PRO A 33 -22.00 -22.68 1.83
CA PRO A 33 -21.55 -22.92 0.46
C PRO A 33 -20.38 -21.99 0.08
N VAL A 34 -19.58 -22.42 -0.90
CA VAL A 34 -18.58 -21.59 -1.58
C VAL A 34 -19.29 -20.66 -2.56
N PHE A 35 -19.17 -19.35 -2.37
CA PHE A 35 -19.45 -18.35 -3.41
C PHE A 35 -18.14 -17.83 -4.00
N PRO A 36 -17.99 -17.77 -5.34
CA PRO A 36 -16.81 -17.22 -5.96
C PRO A 36 -16.94 -15.69 -5.98
N ARG A 37 -16.10 -15.00 -5.21
CA ARG A 37 -15.93 -13.56 -5.38
C ARG A 37 -15.11 -13.31 -6.65
N ALA A 38 -15.80 -12.88 -7.70
CA ALA A 38 -15.20 -12.30 -8.89
C ALA A 38 -14.35 -11.08 -8.47
N GLY A 39 -13.04 -11.25 -8.47
CA GLY A 39 -12.08 -10.17 -8.34
C GLY A 39 -11.94 -9.45 -9.66
N PHE A 40 -12.36 -8.18 -9.68
CA PHE A 40 -12.02 -7.20 -10.70
C PHE A 40 -10.49 -7.08 -10.77
N GLY A 41 -9.88 -7.69 -11.78
CA GLY A 41 -8.45 -7.55 -12.06
C GLY A 41 -8.18 -6.22 -12.75
N THR A 42 -7.64 -5.26 -12.00
CA THR A 42 -7.01 -4.05 -12.53
C THR A 42 -5.66 -4.43 -13.15
N LYS A 43 -5.64 -4.70 -14.47
CA LYS A 43 -4.39 -4.79 -15.23
C LYS A 43 -3.88 -3.38 -15.52
N GLY A 44 -3.06 -2.86 -14.61
CA GLY A 44 -2.16 -1.75 -14.89
C GLY A 44 -1.03 -2.25 -15.79
N SER A 45 -1.10 -1.95 -17.09
CA SER A 45 -0.04 -2.24 -18.05
C SER A 45 0.94 -1.05 -18.04
N SER A 46 2.00 -1.14 -17.24
CA SER A 46 3.14 -0.23 -17.30
C SER A 46 4.09 -0.70 -18.41
N SER A 47 3.96 -0.14 -19.60
CA SER A 47 4.93 -0.34 -20.69
C SER A 47 6.18 0.49 -20.40
N SER A 48 7.20 -0.13 -19.79
CA SER A 48 8.53 0.48 -19.71
C SER A 48 9.23 0.36 -21.06
N VAL A 49 9.60 1.51 -21.61
CA VAL A 49 10.43 1.65 -22.81
C VAL A 49 11.85 1.14 -22.50
N THR A 50 12.19 -0.07 -22.93
CA THR A 50 13.59 -0.51 -23.02
C THR A 50 14.17 -0.03 -24.35
N SER A 51 14.84 1.12 -24.33
CA SER A 51 15.73 1.58 -25.39
C SER A 51 16.96 0.68 -25.46
N ARG A 52 17.12 -0.04 -26.57
CA ARG A 52 18.34 -0.80 -26.90
C ARG A 52 19.40 0.20 -27.38
N VAL A 53 20.38 0.48 -26.53
CA VAL A 53 21.59 1.20 -26.91
C VAL A 53 22.52 0.24 -27.64
N TYR A 54 22.78 0.49 -28.92
CA TYR A 54 23.91 -0.12 -29.63
C TYR A 54 25.19 0.56 -29.16
N GLN A 55 25.95 -0.12 -28.29
CA GLN A 55 27.35 0.19 -28.05
C GLN A 55 28.21 -0.52 -29.11
N VAL A 56 28.93 0.26 -29.93
CA VAL A 56 30.04 -0.26 -30.75
C VAL A 56 31.32 0.00 -29.96
N SER A 57 31.73 -0.99 -29.17
CA SER A 57 33.07 -1.05 -28.59
C SER A 57 33.98 -1.84 -29.53
N ARG A 58 35.00 -1.15 -30.03
CA ARG A 58 36.10 -1.70 -30.82
C ARG A 58 36.90 -2.63 -29.91
N THR A 59 36.94 -3.90 -30.24
CA THR A 59 37.88 -4.85 -29.63
C THR A 59 38.85 -5.35 -30.68
N SER A 60 40.11 -5.17 -30.35
CA SER A 60 41.29 -5.70 -31.01
C SER A 60 41.51 -7.17 -30.63
N GLY A 61 41.90 -7.97 -31.62
CA GLY A 61 42.31 -9.38 -31.50
C GLY A 61 41.71 -10.15 -32.68
N GLY A 62 42.44 -10.74 -33.62
CA GLY A 62 43.81 -11.23 -33.66
C GLY A 62 43.74 -12.71 -34.04
N ALA A 63 44.13 -13.10 -35.26
CA ALA A 63 44.73 -14.40 -35.62
C ALA A 63 44.81 -14.62 -37.16
N GLY A 64 45.96 -15.16 -37.60
CA GLY A 64 46.17 -15.89 -38.87
C GLY A 64 46.67 -15.00 -40.02
N GLY A 65 47.97 -14.95 -40.34
CA GLY A 65 48.74 -16.02 -40.99
C GLY A 65 48.61 -15.82 -42.51
N LEU A 66 49.65 -15.47 -43.28
CA LEU A 66 50.73 -16.36 -43.73
C LEU A 66 51.96 -15.55 -44.20
N GLY A 67 53.12 -15.91 -43.65
CA GLY A 67 54.40 -16.26 -44.27
C GLY A 67 55.07 -15.45 -45.41
N PRO A 68 56.42 -15.60 -45.56
CA PRO A 68 57.31 -14.49 -45.91
C PRO A 68 58.09 -14.71 -47.22
N LEU A 69 58.70 -13.64 -47.77
CA LEU A 69 59.91 -13.75 -48.58
C LEU A 69 60.91 -12.64 -48.24
N ARG A 70 62.18 -13.00 -48.43
CA ARG A 70 63.40 -12.55 -47.78
C ARG A 70 64.43 -12.30 -48.89
N ALA A 71 65.16 -11.19 -48.86
CA ALA A 71 66.54 -11.04 -49.38
C ALA A 71 67.04 -9.61 -49.04
N SER A 72 67.99 -9.43 -48.12
CA SER A 72 69.46 -9.46 -48.33
C SER A 72 69.94 -8.28 -49.18
N ARG A 73 70.44 -7.18 -48.57
CA ARG A 73 71.80 -6.91 -48.06
C ARG A 73 72.84 -6.58 -49.14
N LEU A 74 73.79 -5.73 -48.70
CA LEU A 74 75.11 -5.37 -49.26
C LEU A 74 75.06 -4.07 -50.09
N GLY A 75 75.96 -3.10 -49.94
CA GLY A 75 77.20 -3.03 -49.18
C GLY A 75 78.01 -1.85 -49.75
N ALA A 76 78.55 -1.01 -48.87
CA ALA A 76 79.36 0.15 -49.22
C ALA A 76 80.75 -0.23 -49.74
N THR A 77 81.37 0.63 -50.56
CA THR A 77 82.83 0.82 -50.55
C THR A 77 83.24 2.22 -51.01
N ARG A 78 84.23 2.76 -50.30
CA ARG A 78 84.93 4.03 -50.47
C ARG A 78 86.06 3.96 -51.51
N VAL A 79 86.37 5.16 -52.01
CA VAL A 79 87.57 5.75 -52.66
C VAL A 79 88.95 5.11 -52.38
N PRO A 80 89.98 5.35 -53.23
CA PRO A 80 90.93 6.41 -52.86
C PRO A 80 91.50 7.30 -53.99
N SER A 81 92.14 8.35 -53.49
CA SER A 81 92.85 9.51 -54.06
C SER A 81 94.16 9.23 -54.82
N SER A 82 94.70 10.32 -55.43
CA SER A 82 96.12 10.66 -55.69
C SER A 82 96.68 10.28 -57.08
N SER A 83 97.60 11.01 -57.73
CA SER A 83 98.37 12.24 -57.48
C SER A 83 99.41 12.36 -58.63
N TYR A 84 99.55 13.56 -59.22
CA TYR A 84 100.73 14.15 -59.91
C TYR A 84 101.55 13.37 -60.96
N GLY A 85 101.73 14.02 -62.13
CA GLY A 85 103.07 14.31 -62.65
C GLY A 85 103.46 13.78 -64.04
N ALA A 86 103.77 14.75 -64.91
CA ALA A 86 104.78 14.72 -65.97
C ALA A 86 104.49 14.05 -67.33
N GLY A 87 104.59 14.88 -68.38
CA GLY A 87 105.31 14.51 -69.61
C GLY A 87 104.48 13.97 -70.77
N GLU A 88 104.06 14.89 -71.65
CA GLU A 88 104.44 14.83 -73.08
C GLU A 88 104.13 13.53 -73.86
N LEU A 89 102.96 13.49 -74.50
CA LEU A 89 102.78 13.34 -75.97
C LEU A 89 101.28 13.37 -76.29
N LEU A 90 100.87 14.29 -77.17
CA LEU A 90 99.49 14.41 -77.63
C LEU A 90 99.12 13.22 -78.54
N ASP A 91 98.31 12.29 -78.04
CA ASP A 91 97.63 11.27 -78.86
C ASP A 91 96.18 11.72 -79.14
N PHE A 92 95.99 12.33 -80.31
CA PHE A 92 94.70 12.85 -80.77
C PHE A 92 93.68 11.74 -81.14
N SER A 93 94.08 10.46 -81.17
CA SER A 93 93.16 9.36 -81.47
C SER A 93 92.40 8.85 -80.24
N LEU A 94 92.98 8.98 -79.04
CA LEU A 94 92.34 8.59 -77.79
C LEU A 94 91.38 9.69 -77.28
N ALA A 95 91.73 10.96 -77.48
CA ALA A 95 90.89 12.11 -77.11
C ALA A 95 89.56 12.16 -77.89
N ASP A 96 89.57 11.78 -79.18
CA ASP A 96 88.36 11.78 -80.01
C ASP A 96 87.42 10.60 -79.69
N ALA A 97 87.99 9.44 -79.31
CA ALA A 97 87.23 8.30 -78.80
C ALA A 97 86.57 8.61 -77.45
N VAL A 98 87.30 9.25 -76.53
CA VAL A 98 86.76 9.69 -75.23
C VAL A 98 85.72 10.81 -75.39
N ASN A 99 85.88 11.70 -76.38
CA ASN A 99 84.91 12.76 -76.67
C ASN A 99 83.62 12.21 -77.32
N GLN A 100 83.73 11.20 -78.20
CA GLN A 100 82.59 10.46 -78.71
C GLN A 100 81.85 9.72 -77.58
N GLU A 101 82.59 9.05 -76.69
CA GLU A 101 82.01 8.38 -75.53
C GLU A 101 81.31 9.39 -74.60
N PHE A 102 81.92 10.56 -74.34
CA PHE A 102 81.32 11.65 -73.56
C PHE A 102 80.06 12.26 -74.20
N LEU A 103 80.04 12.40 -75.53
CA LEU A 103 78.84 12.82 -76.24
C LEU A 103 77.73 11.78 -76.12
N THR A 104 78.06 10.48 -76.23
CA THR A 104 77.08 9.40 -76.06
C THR A 104 76.53 9.32 -74.64
N THR A 105 77.37 9.47 -73.61
CA THR A 105 76.92 9.49 -72.21
C THR A 105 76.05 10.71 -71.94
N ARG A 106 76.42 11.90 -72.43
CA ARG A 106 75.61 13.12 -72.30
C ARG A 106 74.28 13.04 -73.04
N THR A 107 74.25 12.41 -74.22
CA THR A 107 72.98 12.17 -74.93
C THR A 107 72.11 11.15 -74.20
N ASN A 108 72.71 10.11 -73.63
CA ASN A 108 71.99 9.12 -72.82
C ASN A 108 71.43 9.74 -71.54
N GLU A 109 72.23 10.52 -70.80
CA GLU A 109 71.79 11.29 -69.64
C GLU A 109 70.69 12.28 -70.00
N LYS A 110 70.78 12.94 -71.17
CA LYS A 110 69.72 13.84 -71.64
C LYS A 110 68.42 13.09 -71.91
N VAL A 111 68.49 11.89 -72.49
CA VAL A 111 67.31 11.04 -72.75
C VAL A 111 66.73 10.52 -71.43
N GLU A 112 67.56 10.11 -70.47
CA GLU A 112 67.11 9.69 -69.13
C GLU A 112 66.46 10.86 -68.37
N LEU A 113 67.04 12.06 -68.43
CA LEU A 113 66.46 13.27 -67.85
C LEU A 113 65.15 13.65 -68.54
N GLN A 114 65.03 13.42 -69.85
CA GLN A 114 63.79 13.64 -70.59
C GLN A 114 62.73 12.62 -70.18
N GLU A 115 63.05 11.34 -70.07
CA GLU A 115 62.12 10.30 -69.61
C GLU A 115 61.67 10.56 -68.17
N LEU A 116 62.59 11.01 -67.30
CA LEU A 116 62.27 11.40 -65.93
C LEU A 116 61.35 12.64 -65.90
N ASN A 117 61.59 13.62 -66.77
CA ASN A 117 60.74 14.80 -66.89
C ASN A 117 59.35 14.45 -67.42
N ASP A 118 59.26 13.55 -68.40
CA ASP A 118 57.98 13.04 -68.91
C ASP A 118 57.21 12.28 -67.82
N ARG A 119 57.91 11.51 -66.97
CA ARG A 119 57.30 10.88 -65.78
C ARG A 119 56.84 11.91 -64.74
N PHE A 120 57.60 12.99 -64.52
CA PHE A 120 57.19 14.08 -63.64
C PHE A 120 55.99 14.86 -64.18
N ALA A 121 55.93 15.13 -65.49
CA ALA A 121 54.80 15.76 -66.13
C ALA A 121 53.52 14.92 -65.94
N ASN A 122 53.62 13.60 -66.16
CA ASN A 122 52.53 12.66 -65.89
C ASN A 122 52.12 12.63 -64.42
N TYR A 123 53.08 12.71 -63.49
CA TYR A 123 52.80 12.76 -62.05
C TYR A 123 52.10 14.08 -61.66
N ILE A 124 52.54 15.21 -62.19
CA ILE A 124 51.91 16.53 -61.97
C ILE A 124 50.48 16.53 -62.51
N GLU A 125 50.26 15.97 -63.71
CA GLU A 125 48.92 15.85 -64.29
C GLU A 125 48.03 14.93 -63.45
N LYS A 126 48.58 13.83 -62.91
CA LYS A 126 47.88 12.95 -61.99
C LYS A 126 47.52 13.64 -60.67
N VAL A 127 48.43 14.43 -60.11
CA VAL A 127 48.18 15.20 -58.89
C VAL A 127 47.10 16.24 -59.13
N ARG A 128 47.17 16.99 -60.25
CA ARG A 128 46.11 17.96 -60.61
C ARG A 128 44.75 17.30 -60.80
N PHE A 129 44.71 16.13 -61.45
CA PHE A 129 43.48 15.36 -61.58
C PHE A 129 42.92 14.93 -60.21
N LEU A 130 43.77 14.44 -59.31
CA LEU A 130 43.39 14.05 -57.96
C LEU A 130 42.96 15.26 -57.10
N GLU A 131 43.62 16.40 -57.24
CA GLU A 131 43.24 17.66 -56.58
C GLU A 131 41.88 18.14 -57.07
N GLN A 132 41.63 18.11 -58.39
CA GLN A 132 40.33 18.45 -58.96
C GLN A 132 39.24 17.49 -58.49
N GLN A 133 39.54 16.19 -58.44
CA GLN A 133 38.60 15.18 -57.92
C GLN A 133 38.32 15.38 -56.42
N ASN A 134 39.34 15.68 -55.61
CA ASN A 134 39.17 15.99 -54.20
C ASN A 134 38.37 17.29 -53.99
N ALA A 135 38.58 18.32 -54.80
CA ALA A 135 37.79 19.54 -54.76
C ALA A 135 36.32 19.28 -55.08
N ALA A 136 36.04 18.46 -56.10
CA ALA A 136 34.68 18.04 -56.44
C ALA A 136 34.03 17.21 -55.31
N LEU A 137 34.75 16.25 -54.73
CA LEU A 137 34.28 15.47 -53.60
C LEU A 137 34.02 16.33 -52.35
N ALA A 138 34.88 17.31 -52.06
CA ALA A 138 34.69 18.23 -50.95
C ALA A 138 33.45 19.11 -51.12
N ALA A 139 33.20 19.60 -52.34
CA ALA A 139 31.99 20.34 -52.67
C ALA A 139 30.73 19.48 -52.49
N GLU A 140 30.77 18.22 -52.92
CA GLU A 140 29.66 17.29 -52.77
C GLU A 140 29.40 16.92 -51.30
N VAL A 141 30.46 16.73 -50.50
CA VAL A 141 30.35 16.53 -49.04
C VAL A 141 29.72 17.75 -48.36
N ASN A 142 30.11 18.96 -48.73
CA ASN A 142 29.51 20.18 -48.16
C ASN A 142 28.04 20.34 -48.57
N ARG A 143 27.69 20.01 -49.82
CA ARG A 143 26.31 20.03 -50.32
C ARG A 143 25.43 19.01 -49.58
N LEU A 144 25.95 17.83 -49.30
CA LEU A 144 25.25 16.79 -48.54
C LEU A 144 25.11 17.17 -47.06
N LYS A 145 26.16 17.72 -46.43
CA LYS A 145 26.11 18.22 -45.04
C LYS A 145 25.09 19.35 -44.86
N GLY A 146 24.91 20.23 -45.85
CA GLY A 146 23.86 21.25 -45.83
C GLY A 146 22.44 20.69 -46.02
N ARG A 147 22.31 19.42 -46.40
CA ARG A 147 21.05 18.70 -46.64
C ARG A 147 20.77 17.59 -45.60
N GLU A 148 21.62 17.44 -44.59
CA GLU A 148 21.39 16.54 -43.44
C GLU A 148 20.16 17.00 -42.61
N PRO A 149 19.56 16.15 -41.76
CA PRO A 149 18.12 16.03 -41.55
C PRO A 149 17.53 17.04 -40.54
N THR A 150 17.91 18.32 -40.62
CA THR A 150 17.48 19.36 -39.66
C THR A 150 15.96 19.53 -39.64
N ARG A 151 15.31 19.52 -40.81
CA ARG A 151 13.84 19.65 -40.90
C ARG A 151 13.08 18.47 -40.29
N VAL A 152 13.62 17.26 -40.43
CA VAL A 152 12.99 16.06 -39.85
C VAL A 152 13.22 16.02 -38.35
N ALA A 153 14.42 16.39 -37.88
CA ALA A 153 14.71 16.56 -36.46
C ALA A 153 13.83 17.64 -35.81
N GLU A 154 13.66 18.80 -36.45
CA GLU A 154 12.78 19.89 -36.00
C GLU A 154 11.33 19.45 -35.88
N ILE A 155 10.79 18.71 -36.86
CA ILE A 155 9.43 18.15 -36.80
C ILE A 155 9.30 17.17 -35.62
N TYR A 156 10.25 16.25 -35.44
CA TYR A 156 10.19 15.32 -34.30
C TYR A 156 10.36 16.03 -32.95
N GLU A 157 11.15 17.11 -32.89
CA GLU A 157 11.28 17.93 -31.69
C GLU A 157 9.99 18.70 -31.38
N GLU A 158 9.28 19.22 -32.39
CA GLU A 158 7.97 19.84 -32.25
C GLU A 158 6.92 18.84 -31.74
N GLU A 159 6.84 17.66 -32.36
CA GLU A 159 5.94 16.58 -31.91
C GLU A 159 6.26 16.13 -30.48
N LEU A 160 7.55 16.01 -30.12
CA LEU A 160 7.97 15.66 -28.77
C LEU A 160 7.58 16.75 -27.76
N ARG A 161 7.68 18.03 -28.15
CA ARG A 161 7.26 19.17 -27.32
C ARG A 161 5.75 19.16 -27.10
N GLU A 162 4.98 18.90 -28.14
CA GLU A 162 3.52 18.82 -28.08
C GLU A 162 3.05 17.63 -27.24
N LEU A 163 3.67 16.45 -27.42
CA LEU A 163 3.40 15.27 -26.58
C LEU A 163 3.72 15.55 -25.10
N ARG A 164 4.83 16.23 -24.80
CA ARG A 164 5.17 16.62 -23.42
C ARG A 164 4.12 17.58 -22.85
N ARG A 165 3.66 18.56 -23.62
CA ARG A 165 2.60 19.49 -23.22
C ARG A 165 1.29 18.75 -22.94
N GLN A 166 0.93 17.78 -23.78
CA GLN A 166 -0.27 16.95 -23.56
C GLN A 166 -0.15 16.11 -22.29
N VAL A 167 1.01 15.51 -22.03
CA VAL A 167 1.26 14.77 -20.79
C VAL A 167 1.11 15.67 -19.56
N GLU A 168 1.63 16.89 -19.61
CA GLU A 168 1.50 17.86 -18.51
C GLU A 168 0.04 18.25 -18.28
N VAL A 169 -0.72 18.55 -19.35
CA VAL A 169 -2.15 18.87 -19.27
C VAL A 169 -2.94 17.69 -18.68
N LEU A 170 -2.71 16.48 -19.16
CA LEU A 170 -3.38 15.28 -18.65
C LEU A 170 -3.00 14.99 -17.20
N THR A 171 -1.75 15.25 -16.80
CA THR A 171 -1.30 15.09 -15.41
C THR A 171 -2.00 16.08 -14.50
N ASN A 172 -2.13 17.34 -14.91
CA ASN A 172 -2.85 18.37 -14.16
C ASN A 172 -4.36 18.06 -14.07
N GLN A 173 -4.97 17.61 -15.16
CA GLN A 173 -6.38 17.16 -15.16
C GLN A 173 -6.58 15.96 -14.23
N ARG A 174 -5.69 14.98 -14.28
CA ARG A 174 -5.72 13.83 -13.38
C ARG A 174 -5.61 14.27 -11.92
N ALA A 175 -4.63 15.12 -11.58
CA ALA A 175 -4.46 15.62 -10.23
C ALA A 175 -5.72 16.36 -9.73
N ARG A 176 -6.34 17.16 -10.59
CA ARG A 176 -7.61 17.84 -10.28
C ARG A 176 -8.75 16.84 -9.99
N VAL A 177 -8.92 15.83 -10.84
CA VAL A 177 -9.95 14.80 -10.65
C VAL A 177 -9.69 13.95 -9.40
N ASP A 178 -8.43 13.65 -9.10
CA ASP A 178 -8.05 12.94 -7.88
C ASP A 178 -8.43 13.74 -6.62
N VAL A 179 -8.19 15.07 -6.60
CA VAL A 179 -8.64 15.94 -5.50
C VAL A 179 -10.17 16.01 -5.41
N GLU A 180 -10.88 16.16 -6.53
CA GLU A 180 -12.35 16.16 -6.56
C GLU A 180 -12.92 14.83 -6.04
N ARG A 181 -12.31 13.68 -6.41
CA ARG A 181 -12.67 12.36 -5.89
C ARG A 181 -12.48 12.31 -4.37
N ASP A 182 -11.33 12.76 -3.86
CA ASP A 182 -11.02 12.68 -2.44
C ASP A 182 -11.97 13.57 -1.62
N ASN A 183 -12.30 14.77 -2.11
CA ASN A 183 -13.32 15.63 -1.50
C ASN A 183 -14.70 14.96 -1.46
N LEU A 184 -15.13 14.31 -2.55
CA LEU A 184 -16.41 13.59 -2.59
C LEU A 184 -16.41 12.36 -1.68
N LEU A 185 -15.28 11.68 -1.53
CA LEU A 185 -15.13 10.56 -0.59
C LEU A 185 -15.28 11.05 0.86
N ASP A 186 -14.64 12.17 1.21
CA ASP A 186 -14.79 12.79 2.52
C ASP A 186 -16.24 13.21 2.80
N ASP A 187 -16.91 13.84 1.84
CA ASP A 187 -18.32 14.23 1.96
C ASP A 187 -19.23 13.00 2.14
N LEU A 188 -18.98 11.93 1.39
CA LEU A 188 -19.70 10.67 1.53
C LEU A 188 -19.48 10.07 2.92
N GLN A 189 -18.27 10.09 3.45
CA GLN A 189 -17.98 9.63 4.82
C GLN A 189 -18.69 10.49 5.87
N ARG A 190 -18.67 11.82 5.74
CA ARG A 190 -19.41 12.74 6.63
C ARG A 190 -20.91 12.48 6.60
N LEU A 191 -21.48 12.27 5.41
CA LEU A 191 -22.91 11.96 5.25
C LEU A 191 -23.25 10.59 5.84
N LYS A 192 -22.39 9.58 5.69
CA LYS A 192 -22.58 8.28 6.34
C LYS A 192 -22.56 8.38 7.86
N ALA A 193 -21.62 9.14 8.42
CA ALA A 193 -21.53 9.36 9.86
C ALA A 193 -22.80 10.05 10.40
N LYS A 194 -23.24 11.12 9.73
CA LYS A 194 -24.50 11.81 10.06
C LYS A 194 -25.71 10.88 9.96
N LEU A 195 -25.79 10.05 8.92
CA LEU A 195 -26.88 9.09 8.78
C LEU A 195 -26.89 8.08 9.93
N GLN A 196 -25.73 7.60 10.36
CA GLN A 196 -25.64 6.68 11.51
C GLN A 196 -26.08 7.36 12.82
N GLU A 197 -25.68 8.62 13.05
CA GLU A 197 -26.12 9.41 14.20
C GLU A 197 -27.64 9.62 14.19
N GLU A 198 -28.22 9.99 13.05
CA GLU A 198 -29.68 10.16 12.91
C GLU A 198 -30.45 8.84 13.13
N ILE A 199 -29.90 7.70 12.69
CA ILE A 199 -30.49 6.38 12.97
C ILE A 199 -30.48 6.10 14.48
N GLN A 200 -29.36 6.37 15.17
CA GLN A 200 -29.27 6.20 16.61
C GLN A 200 -30.25 7.09 17.36
N LEU A 201 -30.33 8.38 16.99
CA LEU A 201 -31.29 9.31 17.59
C LEU A 201 -32.75 8.90 17.34
N LYS A 202 -33.06 8.37 16.14
CA LYS A 202 -34.37 7.81 15.83
C LYS A 202 -34.69 6.60 16.71
N GLU A 203 -33.76 5.67 16.85
CA GLU A 203 -33.93 4.48 17.71
C GLU A 203 -34.12 4.87 19.18
N GLU A 204 -33.34 5.82 19.69
CA GLU A 204 -33.51 6.38 21.04
C GLU A 204 -34.88 7.04 21.23
N ALA A 205 -35.32 7.84 20.26
CA ALA A 205 -36.64 8.46 20.28
C ALA A 205 -37.79 7.43 20.23
N GLU A 206 -37.65 6.38 19.41
CA GLU A 206 -38.61 5.28 19.32
C GLU A 206 -38.68 4.46 20.61
N ASN A 207 -37.52 4.19 21.24
CA ASN A 207 -37.45 3.53 22.53
C ASN A 207 -38.10 4.36 23.64
N ASN A 208 -37.80 5.67 23.69
CA ASN A 208 -38.43 6.60 24.64
C ASN A 208 -39.94 6.68 24.44
N LEU A 209 -40.40 6.73 23.19
CA LEU A 209 -41.83 6.74 22.86
C LEU A 209 -42.52 5.44 23.27
N ALA A 210 -41.86 4.29 23.09
CA ALA A 210 -42.37 3.00 23.55
C ALA A 210 -42.46 2.94 25.08
N ALA A 211 -41.45 3.46 25.79
CA ALA A 211 -41.48 3.57 27.25
C ALA A 211 -42.63 4.47 27.73
N PHE A 212 -42.80 5.66 27.14
CA PHE A 212 -43.92 6.54 27.50
C PHE A 212 -45.29 5.93 27.21
N ARG A 213 -45.43 5.13 26.14
CA ARG A 213 -46.67 4.39 25.89
C ARG A 213 -46.95 3.38 26.99
N ALA A 214 -45.93 2.61 27.40
CA ALA A 214 -46.07 1.66 28.49
C ALA A 214 -46.42 2.35 29.82
N ASP A 215 -45.82 3.50 30.11
CA ASP A 215 -46.13 4.30 31.30
C ASP A 215 -47.57 4.84 31.28
N VAL A 216 -48.03 5.32 30.12
CA VAL A 216 -49.42 5.76 29.94
C VAL A 216 -50.38 4.58 30.14
N ASP A 217 -50.11 3.43 29.52
CA ASP A 217 -50.94 2.24 29.69
C ASP A 217 -50.99 1.80 31.16
N ALA A 218 -49.84 1.76 31.85
CA ALA A 218 -49.77 1.46 33.27
C ALA A 218 -50.55 2.47 34.13
N ALA A 219 -50.45 3.77 33.83
CA ALA A 219 -51.22 4.82 34.51
C ALA A 219 -52.72 4.69 34.24
N THR A 220 -53.14 4.32 33.02
CA THR A 220 -54.56 4.08 32.71
C THR A 220 -55.12 2.88 33.44
N LEU A 221 -54.36 1.78 33.55
CA LEU A 221 -54.74 0.61 34.35
C LEU A 221 -54.88 0.97 35.83
N ALA A 222 -53.92 1.69 36.39
CA ALA A 222 -53.98 2.17 37.77
C ALA A 222 -55.20 3.08 38.01
N ARG A 223 -55.52 3.96 37.06
CA ARG A 223 -56.72 4.80 37.11
C ARG A 223 -57.99 3.96 37.15
N ILE A 224 -58.11 2.98 36.25
CA ILE A 224 -59.28 2.08 36.17
C ILE A 224 -59.44 1.27 37.45
N ASP A 225 -58.34 0.76 38.02
CA ASP A 225 -58.38 -0.01 39.27
C ASP A 225 -58.83 0.86 40.46
N LEU A 226 -58.38 2.12 40.51
CA LEU A 226 -58.85 3.10 41.49
C LEU A 226 -60.33 3.45 41.29
N GLU A 227 -60.78 3.65 40.04
CA GLU A 227 -62.19 3.89 39.70
C GLU A 227 -63.08 2.74 40.19
N ARG A 228 -62.70 1.48 39.90
CA ARG A 228 -63.39 0.29 40.41
C ARG A 228 -63.41 0.21 41.92
N ARG A 229 -62.31 0.59 42.59
CA ARG A 229 -62.25 0.60 44.05
C ARG A 229 -63.20 1.66 44.64
N ILE A 230 -63.29 2.83 44.01
CA ILE A 230 -64.23 3.88 44.38
C ILE A 230 -65.68 3.40 44.19
N GLU A 231 -66.00 2.79 43.06
CA GLU A 231 -67.33 2.20 42.79
C GLU A 231 -67.70 1.15 43.84
N SER A 232 -66.82 0.19 44.11
CA SER A 232 -67.04 -0.83 45.13
C SER A 232 -67.25 -0.25 46.54
N LEU A 233 -66.48 0.78 46.93
CA LEU A 233 -66.66 1.45 48.21
C LEU A 233 -67.98 2.25 48.25
N ASN A 234 -68.40 2.85 47.14
CA ASN A 234 -69.68 3.54 47.06
C ASN A 234 -70.86 2.56 47.16
N GLU A 235 -70.78 1.40 46.52
CA GLU A 235 -71.76 0.32 46.66
C GLU A 235 -71.83 -0.19 48.11
N GLU A 236 -70.68 -0.37 48.78
CA GLU A 236 -70.61 -0.75 50.19
C GLU A 236 -71.25 0.31 51.10
N ILE A 237 -70.97 1.60 50.87
CA ILE A 237 -71.61 2.71 51.61
C ILE A 237 -73.12 2.72 51.37
N ALA A 238 -73.58 2.52 50.13
CA ALA A 238 -75.00 2.48 49.80
C ALA A 238 -75.71 1.29 50.47
N PHE A 239 -75.06 0.11 50.47
CA PHE A 239 -75.54 -1.08 51.16
C PHE A 239 -75.66 -0.83 52.67
N LEU A 240 -74.60 -0.33 53.32
CA LEU A 240 -74.61 -0.03 54.75
C LEU A 240 -75.69 1.00 55.12
N LYS A 241 -75.89 2.04 54.29
CA LYS A 241 -76.98 3.00 54.49
C LYS A 241 -78.35 2.35 54.40
N LYS A 242 -78.58 1.50 53.40
CA LYS A 242 -79.84 0.78 53.23
C LYS A 242 -80.12 -0.16 54.40
N VAL A 243 -79.12 -0.92 54.85
CA VAL A 243 -79.22 -1.79 56.02
C VAL A 243 -79.55 -0.95 57.26
N HIS A 244 -78.87 0.16 57.47
CA HIS A 244 -79.14 1.03 58.62
C HIS A 244 -80.55 1.65 58.57
N GLU A 245 -81.03 2.05 57.39
CA GLU A 245 -82.41 2.51 57.21
C GLU A 245 -83.44 1.39 57.48
N GLU A 246 -83.15 0.16 57.08
CA GLU A 246 -83.97 -1.02 57.37
C GLU A 246 -83.97 -1.34 58.86
N GLU A 247 -82.81 -1.35 59.53
CA GLU A 247 -82.69 -1.53 60.98
C GLU A 247 -83.42 -0.44 61.77
N ILE A 248 -83.29 0.84 61.36
CA ILE A 248 -84.06 1.93 61.98
C ILE A 248 -85.55 1.71 61.78
N ARG A 249 -85.98 1.33 60.57
CA ARG A 249 -87.40 1.06 60.28
C ARG A 249 -87.92 -0.11 61.11
N GLU A 250 -87.13 -1.17 61.25
CA GLU A 250 -87.47 -2.34 62.06
C GLU A 250 -87.51 -1.98 63.55
N LEU A 251 -86.54 -1.22 64.08
CA LEU A 251 -86.55 -0.73 65.46
C LEU A 251 -87.73 0.23 65.71
N GLN A 252 -88.09 1.09 64.74
CA GLN A 252 -89.28 1.94 64.82
C GLN A 252 -90.57 1.11 64.80
N ALA A 253 -90.63 0.07 63.95
CA ALA A 253 -91.74 -0.87 63.90
C ALA A 253 -91.85 -1.67 65.21
N GLN A 254 -90.74 -2.15 65.77
CA GLN A 254 -90.68 -2.81 67.07
C GLN A 254 -91.07 -1.87 68.21
N LEU A 255 -90.70 -0.59 68.15
CA LEU A 255 -91.14 0.42 69.14
C LEU A 255 -92.65 0.68 69.03
N GLN A 256 -93.20 0.76 67.81
CA GLN A 256 -94.65 0.87 67.57
C GLN A 256 -95.39 -0.41 67.96
N GLU A 257 -94.84 -1.58 67.70
CA GLU A 257 -95.40 -2.88 68.05
C GLU A 257 -95.36 -3.12 69.56
N GLN A 258 -94.28 -2.72 70.25
CA GLN A 258 -94.23 -2.67 71.72
C GLN A 258 -95.19 -1.62 72.31
N GLN A 259 -95.59 -0.60 71.54
CA GLN A 259 -96.65 0.34 71.93
C GLN A 259 -98.07 -0.19 71.65
N VAL A 260 -98.24 -1.31 70.94
CA VAL A 260 -99.55 -1.79 70.44
C VAL A 260 -99.86 -3.27 70.75
N GLN A 261 -98.92 -4.08 71.24
CA GLN A 261 -99.20 -5.46 71.68
C GLN A 261 -99.26 -5.60 73.20
N VAL A 262 -100.43 -5.30 73.74
CA VAL A 262 -100.98 -5.97 74.93
C VAL A 262 -102.38 -6.48 74.55
N GLU A 263 -102.59 -7.78 74.82
CA GLU A 263 -103.85 -8.56 74.73
C GLU A 263 -104.24 -9.12 73.33
N MET A 264 -104.01 -10.42 73.10
CA MET A 264 -104.94 -11.57 73.26
C MET A 264 -105.53 -11.94 71.87
N ASP A 265 -105.86 -13.16 71.46
CA ASP A 265 -106.09 -14.43 72.12
C ASP A 265 -105.91 -15.56 71.07
N MET A 266 -105.44 -16.72 71.52
CA MET A 266 -105.01 -17.85 70.69
C MET A 266 -106.20 -18.77 70.39
N SER A 267 -106.67 -18.79 69.14
CA SER A 267 -107.59 -19.84 68.68
C SER A 267 -106.78 -21.06 68.23
N LYS A 268 -106.82 -22.13 69.04
CA LYS A 268 -106.09 -23.40 68.85
C LYS A 268 -106.33 -23.99 67.45
N PRO A 269 -105.33 -24.00 66.55
CA PRO A 269 -105.22 -24.99 65.49
C PRO A 269 -104.56 -26.24 66.10
N ASP A 270 -104.56 -27.37 65.39
CA ASP A 270 -103.92 -28.60 65.87
C ASP A 270 -102.39 -28.42 66.04
N LEU A 271 -102.01 -27.98 67.24
CA LEU A 271 -100.67 -27.56 67.62
C LEU A 271 -99.67 -28.70 67.52
N THR A 272 -100.12 -29.94 67.62
CA THR A 272 -99.21 -31.10 67.61
C THR A 272 -98.77 -31.45 66.19
N ALA A 273 -99.66 -31.28 65.20
CA ALA A 273 -99.31 -31.42 63.78
C ALA A 273 -98.47 -30.23 63.30
N ALA A 274 -98.87 -29.01 63.63
CA ALA A 274 -98.12 -27.80 63.26
C ALA A 274 -96.73 -27.73 63.92
N LEU A 275 -96.58 -28.09 65.21
CA LEU A 275 -95.27 -28.15 65.86
C LEU A 275 -94.38 -29.27 65.30
N ARG A 276 -94.97 -30.41 64.90
CA ARG A 276 -94.22 -31.46 64.18
C ARG A 276 -93.75 -30.99 62.81
N ASP A 277 -94.60 -30.29 62.06
CA ASP A 277 -94.28 -29.78 60.73
C ASP A 277 -93.25 -28.63 60.80
N ILE A 278 -93.41 -27.69 61.74
CA ILE A 278 -92.42 -26.64 62.03
C ILE A 278 -91.08 -27.27 62.43
N ARG A 279 -91.08 -28.28 63.30
CA ARG A 279 -89.84 -28.98 63.68
C ARG A 279 -89.19 -29.70 62.49
N ALA A 280 -89.98 -30.39 61.66
CA ALA A 280 -89.48 -31.06 60.46
C ALA A 280 -88.93 -30.04 59.43
N GLN A 281 -89.56 -28.88 59.29
CA GLN A 281 -89.06 -27.78 58.46
C GLN A 281 -87.76 -27.21 59.04
N TYR A 282 -87.67 -26.99 60.36
CA TYR A 282 -86.44 -26.55 61.00
C TYR A 282 -85.30 -27.57 60.86
N GLU A 283 -85.59 -28.86 61.03
CA GLU A 283 -84.59 -29.92 60.83
C GLU A 283 -84.14 -29.98 59.36
N THR A 284 -85.06 -29.79 58.40
CA THR A 284 -84.73 -29.73 56.97
C THR A 284 -83.90 -28.49 56.63
N ILE A 285 -84.27 -27.32 57.15
CA ILE A 285 -83.55 -26.05 56.93
C ILE A 285 -82.17 -26.12 57.58
N ALA A 286 -82.05 -26.66 58.80
CA ALA A 286 -80.78 -26.83 59.48
C ALA A 286 -79.86 -27.82 58.74
N ALA A 287 -80.39 -28.97 58.31
CA ALA A 287 -79.64 -29.93 57.51
C ALA A 287 -79.19 -29.34 56.18
N LYS A 288 -80.08 -28.59 55.50
CA LYS A 288 -79.77 -27.89 54.25
C LYS A 288 -78.69 -26.83 54.47
N ASN A 289 -78.81 -26.00 55.50
CA ASN A 289 -77.84 -24.97 55.87
C ASN A 289 -76.45 -25.57 56.14
N ILE A 290 -76.39 -26.69 56.87
CA ILE A 290 -75.12 -27.41 57.12
C ILE A 290 -74.52 -27.92 55.80
N SER A 291 -75.31 -28.57 54.93
CA SER A 291 -74.81 -29.08 53.64
C SER A 291 -74.35 -27.95 52.72
N GLU A 292 -75.09 -26.84 52.66
CA GLU A 292 -74.73 -25.67 51.88
C GLU A 292 -73.47 -25.00 52.42
N ALA A 293 -73.30 -24.95 53.74
CA ALA A 293 -72.08 -24.47 54.37
C ALA A 293 -70.88 -25.38 54.06
N GLU A 294 -71.03 -26.70 54.14
CA GLU A 294 -69.99 -27.67 53.80
C GLU A 294 -69.59 -27.60 52.33
N GLU A 295 -70.55 -27.55 51.41
CA GLU A 295 -70.30 -27.39 49.98
C GLU A 295 -69.64 -26.04 49.67
N TRP A 296 -70.08 -24.96 50.34
CA TRP A 296 -69.47 -23.64 50.23
C TRP A 296 -68.02 -23.64 50.71
N TYR A 297 -67.74 -24.22 51.88
CA TYR A 297 -66.37 -24.35 52.39
C TYR A 297 -65.50 -25.22 51.49
N LYS A 298 -66.03 -26.34 51.00
CA LYS A 298 -65.31 -27.23 50.07
C LYS A 298 -64.98 -26.53 48.76
N SER A 299 -65.94 -25.81 48.19
CA SER A 299 -65.74 -24.98 46.99
C SER A 299 -64.70 -23.90 47.26
N LYS A 300 -64.80 -23.20 48.39
CA LYS A 300 -63.86 -22.13 48.73
C LYS A 300 -62.43 -22.64 48.94
N VAL A 301 -62.26 -23.78 49.60
CA VAL A 301 -60.95 -24.44 49.78
C VAL A 301 -60.41 -24.92 48.43
N SER A 302 -61.25 -25.47 47.56
CA SER A 302 -60.87 -25.86 46.21
C SER A 302 -60.39 -24.67 45.38
N ASP A 303 -61.12 -23.55 45.40
CA ASP A 303 -60.76 -22.32 44.69
C ASP A 303 -59.44 -21.73 45.20
N LEU A 304 -59.27 -21.67 46.52
CA LEU A 304 -58.01 -21.22 47.13
C LEU A 304 -56.84 -22.13 46.77
N THR A 305 -57.06 -23.45 46.76
CA THR A 305 -56.04 -24.43 46.35
C THR A 305 -55.69 -24.29 44.88
N GLN A 306 -56.68 -24.09 44.00
CA GLN A 306 -56.46 -23.89 42.57
C GLN A 306 -55.71 -22.57 42.31
N ALA A 307 -56.09 -21.49 43.00
CA ALA A 307 -55.40 -20.20 42.91
C ALA A 307 -53.95 -20.31 43.41
N ALA A 308 -53.71 -21.03 44.51
CA ALA A 308 -52.36 -21.29 45.02
C ALA A 308 -51.52 -22.10 44.03
N ASN A 309 -52.10 -23.12 43.39
CA ASN A 309 -51.40 -23.92 42.36
C ASN A 309 -51.06 -23.07 41.13
N LYS A 310 -52.01 -22.29 40.60
CA LYS A 310 -51.78 -21.37 39.49
C LYS A 310 -50.65 -20.36 39.79
N ASN A 311 -50.63 -19.81 41.00
CA ASN A 311 -49.57 -18.90 41.43
C ASN A 311 -48.21 -19.62 41.55
N ASN A 312 -48.19 -20.85 42.08
CA ASN A 312 -46.97 -21.65 42.12
C ASN A 312 -46.43 -21.98 40.72
N ASP A 313 -47.29 -22.27 39.75
CA ASP A 313 -46.91 -22.56 38.37
C ASP A 313 -46.41 -21.31 37.65
N ALA A 314 -47.08 -20.16 37.83
CA ALA A 314 -46.60 -18.88 37.33
C ALA A 314 -45.22 -18.52 37.91
N LEU A 315 -45.01 -18.77 39.21
CA LEU A 315 -43.71 -18.58 39.86
C LEU A 315 -42.64 -19.53 39.30
N ARG A 316 -42.99 -20.78 38.98
CA ARG A 316 -42.06 -21.73 38.33
C ARG A 316 -41.69 -21.27 36.92
N GLN A 317 -42.66 -20.84 36.11
CA GLN A 317 -42.43 -20.34 34.76
C GLN A 317 -41.52 -19.10 34.79
N ALA A 318 -41.83 -18.11 35.64
CA ALA A 318 -41.00 -16.91 35.79
C ALA A 318 -39.55 -17.25 36.23
N LYS A 319 -39.37 -18.25 37.10
CA LYS A 319 -38.03 -18.73 37.49
C LYS A 319 -37.30 -19.41 36.33
N GLN A 320 -38.00 -20.17 35.50
CA GLN A 320 -37.42 -20.82 34.33
C GLN A 320 -36.97 -19.78 33.29
N GLU A 321 -37.84 -18.82 32.96
CA GLU A 321 -37.52 -17.70 32.07
C GLU A 321 -36.31 -16.91 32.58
N MET A 322 -36.26 -16.60 33.88
CA MET A 322 -35.09 -15.96 34.50
C MET A 322 -33.81 -16.78 34.33
N MET A 323 -33.87 -18.11 34.45
CA MET A 323 -32.70 -18.97 34.21
C MET A 323 -32.30 -18.99 32.74
N GLU A 324 -33.25 -19.00 31.80
CA GLU A 324 -33.00 -18.93 30.36
C GLU A 324 -32.33 -17.60 29.98
N TYR A 325 -32.84 -16.47 30.46
CA TYR A 325 -32.20 -15.17 30.25
C TYR A 325 -30.80 -15.12 30.86
N ARG A 326 -30.59 -15.70 32.05
CA ARG A 326 -29.26 -15.81 32.66
C ARG A 326 -28.31 -16.63 31.79
N HIS A 327 -28.77 -17.74 31.20
CA HIS A 327 -27.96 -18.54 30.28
C HIS A 327 -27.65 -17.79 28.98
N GLN A 328 -28.61 -17.05 28.41
CA GLN A 328 -28.40 -16.21 27.24
C GLN A 328 -27.36 -15.12 27.52
N ILE A 329 -27.45 -14.43 28.66
CA ILE A 329 -26.45 -13.44 29.08
C ILE A 329 -25.05 -14.05 29.16
N GLN A 330 -24.92 -15.24 29.75
CA GLN A 330 -23.63 -15.95 29.81
C GLN A 330 -23.12 -16.32 28.41
N SER A 331 -23.98 -16.82 27.53
CA SER A 331 -23.63 -17.17 26.15
C SER A 331 -23.12 -15.94 25.39
N TYR A 332 -23.87 -14.83 25.42
CA TYR A 332 -23.46 -13.59 24.77
C TYR A 332 -22.19 -13.00 25.39
N THR A 333 -21.99 -13.12 26.70
CA THR A 333 -20.75 -12.69 27.36
C THR A 333 -19.55 -13.48 26.82
N CYS A 334 -19.67 -14.81 26.72
CA CYS A 334 -18.63 -15.66 26.16
C CYS A 334 -18.35 -15.34 24.67
N GLU A 335 -19.40 -15.08 23.88
CA GLU A 335 -19.25 -14.70 22.47
C GLU A 335 -18.54 -13.35 22.32
N ILE A 336 -18.90 -12.35 23.14
CA ILE A 336 -18.23 -11.05 23.19
C ILE A 336 -16.74 -11.23 23.52
N ASP A 337 -16.41 -12.02 24.54
CA ASP A 337 -15.02 -12.24 24.94
C ASP A 337 -14.23 -13.02 23.88
N ALA A 338 -14.86 -13.98 23.20
CA ALA A 338 -14.25 -14.68 22.06
C ALA A 338 -13.98 -13.72 20.89
N LEU A 339 -14.95 -12.88 20.52
CA LEU A 339 -14.79 -11.89 19.46
C LEU A 339 -13.72 -10.85 19.81
N LYS A 340 -13.67 -10.36 21.05
CA LYS A 340 -12.58 -9.50 21.53
C LYS A 340 -11.23 -10.17 21.40
N GLY A 341 -11.12 -11.45 21.80
CA GLY A 341 -9.89 -12.23 21.64
C GLY A 341 -9.46 -12.37 20.18
N THR A 342 -10.40 -12.61 19.25
CA THR A 342 -10.09 -12.66 17.82
C THR A 342 -9.67 -11.29 17.26
N ASN A 343 -10.31 -10.21 17.68
CA ASN A 343 -9.97 -8.86 17.27
C ASN A 343 -8.55 -8.49 17.74
N ASP A 344 -8.24 -8.74 19.02
CA ASP A 344 -6.89 -8.53 19.57
C ASP A 344 -5.83 -9.34 18.82
N SER A 345 -6.15 -10.58 18.42
CA SER A 345 -5.24 -11.41 17.63
C SER A 345 -5.01 -10.82 16.22
N LEU A 346 -6.07 -10.37 15.55
CA LEU A 346 -5.97 -9.75 14.22
C LEU A 346 -5.20 -8.42 14.29
N MET A 347 -5.43 -7.61 15.32
CA MET A 347 -4.69 -6.37 15.55
C MET A 347 -3.20 -6.62 15.80
N ARG A 348 -2.85 -7.69 16.54
CA ARG A 348 -1.43 -8.11 16.68
C ARG A 348 -0.83 -8.53 15.35
N GLN A 349 -1.54 -9.36 14.58
CA GLN A 349 -1.06 -9.79 13.25
C GLN A 349 -0.87 -8.61 12.29
N MET A 350 -1.75 -7.63 12.32
CA MET A 350 -1.63 -6.42 11.50
C MET A 350 -0.38 -5.62 11.86
N ARG A 351 -0.13 -5.39 13.15
CA ARG A 351 1.10 -4.72 13.63
C ARG A 351 2.35 -5.49 13.25
N GLU A 352 2.35 -6.82 13.41
CA GLU A 352 3.48 -7.67 13.00
C GLU A 352 3.74 -7.63 11.48
N LEU A 353 2.70 -7.42 10.66
CA LEU A 353 2.85 -7.23 9.21
C LEU A 353 3.39 -5.84 8.90
N GLU A 354 2.87 -4.79 9.55
CA GLU A 354 3.36 -3.42 9.42
C GLU A 354 4.84 -3.32 9.81
N ASP A 355 5.25 -3.92 10.93
CA ASP A 355 6.64 -3.96 11.39
C ASP A 355 7.55 -4.72 10.40
N ARG A 356 7.07 -5.85 9.84
CA ARG A 356 7.79 -6.59 8.81
C ARG A 356 7.99 -5.76 7.55
N PHE A 357 6.94 -5.13 7.04
CA PHE A 357 7.04 -4.27 5.87
C PHE A 357 7.93 -3.05 6.12
N ALA A 358 7.88 -2.44 7.31
CA ALA A 358 8.77 -1.36 7.70
C ALA A 358 10.24 -1.82 7.70
N SER A 359 10.52 -3.01 8.24
CA SER A 359 11.86 -3.60 8.23
C SER A 359 12.34 -3.91 6.80
N GLU A 360 11.48 -4.46 5.94
CA GLU A 360 11.82 -4.73 4.54
C GLU A 360 12.08 -3.43 3.77
N ALA A 361 11.25 -2.41 3.95
CA ALA A 361 11.43 -1.09 3.36
C ALA A 361 12.75 -0.44 3.81
N SER A 362 13.08 -0.52 5.10
CA SER A 362 14.38 -0.07 5.61
C SER A 362 15.53 -0.84 4.96
N GLY A 363 15.42 -2.16 4.83
CA GLY A 363 16.44 -2.99 4.17
C GLY A 363 16.66 -2.61 2.70
N TYR A 364 15.58 -2.32 1.96
CA TYR A 364 15.70 -1.81 0.59
C TYR A 364 16.34 -0.43 0.55
N GLN A 365 15.99 0.46 1.48
CA GLN A 365 16.58 1.80 1.57
C GLN A 365 18.08 1.73 1.88
N ASP A 366 18.50 0.85 2.78
CA ASP A 366 19.91 0.61 3.09
C ASP A 366 20.66 0.05 1.88
N ASN A 367 20.04 -0.86 1.12
CA ASN A 367 20.63 -1.40 -0.09
C ASN A 367 20.78 -0.33 -1.20
N ILE A 368 19.79 0.55 -1.35
CA ILE A 368 19.88 1.69 -2.25
C ILE A 368 21.03 2.61 -1.81
N ALA A 369 21.09 2.98 -0.54
CA ALA A 369 22.15 3.84 0.00
C ALA A 369 23.55 3.23 -0.22
N ARG A 370 23.69 1.92 -0.04
CA ARG A 370 24.94 1.19 -0.32
C ARG A 370 25.31 1.26 -1.81
N LEU A 371 24.37 0.98 -2.71
CA LEU A 371 24.63 1.06 -4.15
C LEU A 371 24.97 2.48 -4.61
N GLU A 372 24.32 3.49 -4.03
CA GLU A 372 24.65 4.90 -4.28
C GLU A 372 26.06 5.26 -3.81
N GLU A 373 26.51 4.73 -2.66
CA GLU A 373 27.89 4.87 -2.18
C GLU A 373 28.88 4.17 -3.13
N GLU A 374 28.60 2.95 -3.55
CA GLU A 374 29.45 2.21 -4.51
C GLU A 374 29.56 2.97 -5.85
N ILE A 375 28.46 3.56 -6.34
CA ILE A 375 28.47 4.41 -7.55
C ILE A 375 29.32 5.67 -7.33
N ARG A 376 29.22 6.32 -6.15
CA ARG A 376 30.05 7.49 -5.82
C ARG A 376 31.53 7.13 -5.77
N HIS A 377 31.87 6.04 -5.08
CA HIS A 377 33.23 5.52 -5.01
C HIS A 377 33.82 5.26 -6.41
N LEU A 378 33.10 4.55 -7.28
CA LEU A 378 33.55 4.26 -8.64
C LEU A 378 33.71 5.52 -9.50
N LYS A 379 32.85 6.52 -9.31
CA LYS A 379 33.00 7.83 -9.98
C LYS A 379 34.27 8.55 -9.54
N ASP A 380 34.58 8.52 -8.25
CA ASP A 380 35.80 9.13 -7.71
C ASP A 380 37.05 8.40 -8.20
N GLU A 381 37.03 7.06 -8.26
CA GLU A 381 38.11 6.27 -8.85
C GLU A 381 38.30 6.57 -10.35
N MET A 382 37.21 6.67 -11.11
CA MET A 382 37.26 7.07 -12.52
C MET A 382 37.88 8.46 -12.68
N ALA A 383 37.48 9.42 -11.85
CA ALA A 383 38.02 10.77 -11.86
C ALA A 383 39.50 10.82 -11.46
N ARG A 384 39.95 9.92 -10.57
CA ARG A 384 41.37 9.74 -10.23
C ARG A 384 42.15 9.19 -11.42
N HIS A 385 41.68 8.12 -12.06
CA HIS A 385 42.34 7.55 -13.23
C HIS A 385 42.44 8.54 -14.38
N LEU A 386 41.39 9.32 -14.66
CA LEU A 386 41.44 10.36 -15.68
C LEU A 386 42.54 11.40 -15.41
N ARG A 387 42.75 11.79 -14.13
CA ARG A 387 43.85 12.68 -13.74
C ARG A 387 45.21 12.02 -13.98
N GLU A 388 45.38 10.77 -13.56
CA GLU A 388 46.62 10.02 -13.78
C GLU A 388 46.96 9.84 -15.27
N TYR A 389 45.95 9.58 -16.12
CA TYR A 389 46.14 9.52 -17.57
C TYR A 389 46.53 10.88 -18.17
N GLN A 390 45.93 11.97 -17.69
CA GLN A 390 46.30 13.31 -18.14
C GLN A 390 47.74 13.65 -17.74
N ASP A 391 48.16 13.31 -16.52
CA ASP A 391 49.53 13.52 -16.05
C ASP A 391 50.54 12.70 -16.86
N LEU A 392 50.23 11.43 -17.16
CA LEU A 392 51.07 10.59 -18.01
C LEU A 392 51.15 11.11 -19.45
N LEU A 393 50.05 11.61 -19.99
CA LEU A 393 50.03 12.27 -21.30
C LEU A 393 50.92 13.51 -21.32
N ASN A 394 50.86 14.33 -20.26
CA ASN A 394 51.72 15.51 -20.13
C ASN A 394 53.21 15.12 -20.12
N VAL A 395 53.59 14.06 -19.37
CA VAL A 395 54.96 13.53 -19.36
C VAL A 395 55.37 13.03 -20.75
N LYS A 396 54.48 12.30 -21.44
CA LYS A 396 54.75 11.82 -22.81
C LYS A 396 54.99 12.97 -23.78
N MET A 397 54.20 14.04 -23.69
CA MET A 397 54.39 15.22 -24.52
C MET A 397 55.72 15.91 -24.23
N ALA A 398 56.13 16.01 -22.96
CA ALA A 398 57.44 16.54 -22.60
C ALA A 398 58.59 15.70 -23.21
N LEU A 399 58.49 14.37 -23.14
CA LEU A 399 59.46 13.47 -23.75
C LEU A 399 59.50 13.57 -25.28
N ASP A 400 58.36 13.73 -25.95
CA ASP A 400 58.34 13.95 -27.41
C ASP A 400 59.08 15.24 -27.79
N VAL A 401 58.90 16.31 -27.00
CA VAL A 401 59.62 17.58 -27.18
C VAL A 401 61.12 17.36 -26.96
N GLU A 402 61.53 16.67 -25.90
CA GLU A 402 62.94 16.31 -25.66
C GLU A 402 63.53 15.53 -26.83
N ILE A 403 62.85 14.48 -27.32
CA ILE A 403 63.29 13.70 -28.49
C ILE A 403 63.42 14.59 -29.73
N ALA A 404 62.47 15.49 -29.98
CA ALA A 404 62.54 16.42 -31.10
C ALA A 404 63.75 17.38 -30.97
N THR A 405 64.04 17.86 -29.75
CA THR A 405 65.23 18.69 -29.51
C THR A 405 66.53 17.91 -29.70
N TYR A 406 66.61 16.67 -29.20
CA TYR A 406 67.77 15.80 -29.40
C TYR A 406 68.00 15.50 -30.89
N ARG A 407 66.93 15.20 -31.66
CA ARG A 407 67.01 15.01 -33.12
C ARG A 407 67.54 16.25 -33.83
N LYS A 408 67.03 17.44 -33.51
CA LYS A 408 67.50 18.70 -34.10
C LYS A 408 68.98 18.97 -33.79
N LEU A 409 69.45 18.63 -32.58
CA LEU A 409 70.85 18.79 -32.21
C LEU A 409 71.75 17.81 -33.00
N LEU A 410 71.32 16.56 -33.16
CA LEU A 410 72.00 15.54 -33.96
C LEU A 410 72.07 15.92 -35.45
N GLU A 411 70.98 16.40 -36.04
CA GLU A 411 70.97 16.93 -37.42
C GLU A 411 71.94 18.12 -37.58
N GLY A 412 72.07 18.95 -36.54
CA GLY A 412 73.07 20.03 -36.48
C GLY A 412 74.51 19.51 -36.44
N GLU A 413 74.80 18.45 -35.70
CA GLU A 413 76.11 17.79 -35.67
C GLU A 413 76.46 17.14 -37.01
N GLU A 414 75.53 16.41 -37.63
CA GLU A 414 75.71 15.79 -38.95
C GLU A 414 75.96 16.83 -40.04
N SER A 415 75.32 18.00 -39.94
CA SER A 415 75.56 19.14 -40.83
C SER A 415 76.99 19.67 -40.69
N ARG A 416 77.56 19.71 -39.48
CA ARG A 416 78.96 20.14 -39.24
C ARG A 416 79.98 19.11 -39.70
N ILE A 417 79.67 17.82 -39.58
CA ILE A 417 80.56 16.74 -40.02
C ILE A 417 80.58 16.60 -41.56
N ASN A 418 79.49 16.97 -42.26
CA ASN A 418 79.41 16.93 -43.73
C ASN A 418 79.87 18.22 -44.43
N LEU A 419 80.32 19.26 -43.70
CA LEU A 419 81.00 20.40 -44.30
C LEU A 419 82.42 19.97 -44.75
N PRO A 420 82.82 20.17 -46.01
CA PRO A 420 84.18 19.88 -46.44
C PRO A 420 85.15 20.79 -45.66
N ILE A 421 86.16 20.18 -45.04
CA ILE A 421 87.22 20.85 -44.29
C ILE A 421 87.85 21.93 -45.18
N GLN A 422 87.48 23.20 -44.97
CA GLN A 422 88.27 24.32 -45.47
C GLN A 422 89.52 24.40 -44.61
N THR A 423 90.65 24.08 -45.23
CA THR A 423 92.00 24.32 -44.74
C THR A 423 92.15 25.76 -44.24
N PHE A 424 92.52 25.90 -42.97
CA PHE A 424 92.95 27.16 -42.37
C PHE A 424 94.19 27.69 -43.12
N SER A 425 94.06 28.84 -43.77
CA SER A 425 95.20 29.71 -44.11
C SER A 425 95.27 30.85 -43.11
N ALA A 426 96.45 30.97 -42.53
CA ALA A 426 96.80 31.84 -41.41
C ALA A 426 96.65 33.34 -41.70
N LEU A 427 96.32 34.06 -40.61
CA LEU A 427 96.88 35.35 -40.18
C LEU A 427 97.34 36.33 -41.26
N ASN A 428 96.69 37.49 -41.32
CA ASN A 428 97.44 38.75 -41.33
C ASN A 428 96.67 39.86 -40.61
N PHE A 429 97.36 40.40 -39.61
CA PHE A 429 97.01 41.48 -38.72
C PHE A 429 97.50 42.80 -39.34
N ARG A 430 96.64 43.82 -39.44
CA ARG A 430 97.00 45.23 -39.77
C ARG A 430 95.75 46.06 -39.41
N GLY A 431 95.69 46.88 -38.34
CA GLY A 431 96.54 48.03 -38.02
C GLY A 431 96.30 49.10 -39.09
N GLU A 432 95.41 50.08 -38.98
CA GLU A 432 95.06 50.99 -37.86
C GLU A 432 93.55 51.24 -37.74
#